data_AF-A0A918TY85-F1
#
_entry.id   AF-A0A918TY85-F1
#
_cell.length_a   1.000
_cell.length_b   1.000
_cell.length_c   1.000
_cell.angle_alpha   90.00
_cell.angle_beta   90.00
_cell.angle_gamma   90.00
#
_symmetry.space_group_name_H-M   'P 1'
#
loop_
_entity.id
_entity.type
_entity.pdbx_description
1 polymer ?
#
loop_
_entity_poly.entity_id
_entity_poly.type
_entity_poly.pdbx_seq_one_letter_code
_entity_poly.pdbx_strand_id
1 'polypeptide(L)'
;MKSFFSFSPAPLLCGLLFSATNLASADLWMTSLVQKQLDGSGTFQTYVDAKGEGVSVAAVPEGGSEFFLWAIKYADSGMEETLVDSEVVGAYMPEGTLKIRTDDPYNGPIPRTRIDQGFKVRYTVDGLVSGNDAPEAARQVLLDHDVAAYEPITNEGLLSMIGSIVQGLFENLLPAVDFDQRMITKNGKKNLKFNVANIPGNDVYSDAGVETFRLYALPDGQVAQMLLDEAQIQVWPMSKGTITGLTDQGSYSSIPEVRVALTNLYPDSTTWVQVYKGESKPGKVGTDVTEAHLVVDDVIPRAVGELVFRDLQQYFTDEGPWTLEVLSETPFGTEILDSVEINIASGLKLRGSFNSLSE
;
A
#
# COMPACT_ATOMS: atom_id res chain seq x y z
N MET A 1 -37.76 -84.85 -21.33
CA MET A 1 -36.74 -85.63 -20.60
C MET A 1 -36.63 -85.05 -19.20
N LYS A 2 -37.03 -85.82 -18.18
CA LYS A 2 -36.74 -85.72 -16.72
C LYS A 2 -36.70 -84.31 -16.08
N SER A 3 -37.70 -83.82 -15.33
CA SER A 3 -38.32 -84.27 -14.05
C SER A 3 -37.64 -83.76 -12.78
N PHE A 4 -38.50 -83.26 -11.86
CA PHE A 4 -38.35 -83.10 -10.39
C PHE A 4 -37.43 -81.95 -9.89
N PHE A 5 -37.73 -81.16 -8.85
CA PHE A 5 -38.49 -81.41 -7.62
C PHE A 5 -39.23 -80.15 -7.09
N SER A 6 -40.31 -80.39 -6.35
CA SER A 6 -40.97 -79.48 -5.39
C SER A 6 -40.14 -79.28 -4.11
N PHE A 7 -40.31 -78.15 -3.41
CA PHE A 7 -40.81 -78.05 -2.01
C PHE A 7 -40.72 -76.59 -1.50
N SER A 8 -41.79 -76.15 -0.84
CA SER A 8 -41.88 -74.92 -0.02
C SER A 8 -41.05 -75.07 1.26
N PRO A 9 -40.59 -73.98 1.91
CA PRO A 9 -41.42 -73.41 2.98
C PRO A 9 -41.33 -71.88 3.11
N ALA A 10 -42.39 -71.29 3.67
CA ALA A 10 -42.37 -69.94 4.22
C ALA A 10 -41.38 -69.82 5.40
N PRO A 11 -40.75 -68.66 5.58
CA PRO A 11 -40.40 -68.16 6.91
C PRO A 11 -41.25 -66.91 7.19
N LEU A 12 -42.11 -66.95 8.21
CA LEU A 12 -41.77 -66.48 9.56
C LEU A 12 -41.26 -65.03 9.54
N LEU A 13 -42.23 -64.15 9.79
CA LEU A 13 -42.14 -62.79 10.24
C LEU A 13 -40.98 -62.62 11.24
N CYS A 14 -39.89 -61.98 10.79
CA CYS A 14 -38.85 -61.48 11.67
C CYS A 14 -38.78 -59.97 11.44
N GLY A 15 -39.35 -59.21 12.38
CA GLY A 15 -39.31 -57.76 12.38
C GLY A 15 -37.87 -57.27 12.51
N LEU A 16 -37.34 -56.72 11.43
CA LEU A 16 -36.20 -55.84 11.47
C LEU A 16 -36.73 -54.41 11.47
N LEU A 17 -36.66 -53.80 12.65
CA LEU A 17 -36.67 -52.36 12.84
C LEU A 17 -35.67 -51.75 11.84
N PHE A 18 -36.17 -51.11 10.78
CA PHE A 18 -35.37 -50.14 10.06
C PHE A 18 -35.18 -48.96 11.02
N SER A 19 -34.06 -48.97 11.73
CA SER A 19 -33.47 -47.71 12.19
C SER A 19 -33.33 -46.83 10.96
N ALA A 20 -34.11 -45.75 10.90
CA ALA A 20 -33.82 -44.65 10.00
C ALA A 20 -32.45 -44.11 10.40
N THR A 21 -31.40 -44.63 9.76
CA THR A 21 -30.14 -43.90 9.69
C THR A 21 -30.47 -42.61 8.98
N ASN A 22 -30.41 -41.50 9.71
CA ASN A 22 -30.21 -40.18 9.10
C ASN A 22 -28.97 -40.31 8.22
N LEU A 23 -29.18 -40.53 6.91
CA LEU A 23 -28.21 -40.13 5.93
C LEU A 23 -28.16 -38.61 6.09
N ALA A 24 -27.12 -38.13 6.79
CA ALA A 24 -26.70 -36.76 6.59
C ALA A 24 -26.49 -36.62 5.08
N SER A 25 -27.31 -35.80 4.43
CA SER A 25 -27.09 -35.40 3.05
C SER A 25 -25.69 -34.81 3.02
N ALA A 26 -24.74 -35.54 2.41
CA ALA A 26 -23.40 -35.02 2.24
C ALA A 26 -23.54 -33.88 1.23
N ASP A 27 -23.14 -32.66 1.63
CA ASP A 27 -23.02 -31.54 0.71
C ASP A 27 -22.18 -32.01 -0.49
N LEU A 28 -22.84 -32.16 -1.64
CA LEU A 28 -22.18 -32.62 -2.86
C LEU A 28 -21.69 -31.38 -3.58
N TRP A 29 -20.37 -31.24 -3.65
CA TRP A 29 -19.73 -30.18 -4.42
C TRP A 29 -19.32 -30.69 -5.79
N MET A 30 -19.56 -29.88 -6.82
CA MET A 30 -18.98 -30.08 -8.14
C MET A 30 -18.37 -28.78 -8.66
N THR A 31 -17.44 -28.91 -9.59
CA THR A 31 -16.82 -27.78 -10.25
C THR A 31 -17.27 -27.74 -11.70
N SER A 32 -17.62 -26.54 -12.18
CA SER A 32 -18.10 -26.31 -13.54
C SER A 32 -17.22 -25.27 -14.22
N LEU A 33 -16.70 -25.61 -15.39
CA LEU A 33 -15.98 -24.69 -16.26
C LEU A 33 -16.93 -24.23 -17.36
N VAL A 34 -17.18 -22.92 -17.43
CA VAL A 34 -18.00 -22.28 -18.45
C VAL A 34 -17.09 -21.52 -19.41
N GLN A 35 -17.11 -21.87 -20.69
CA GLN A 35 -16.45 -21.14 -21.76
C GLN A 35 -17.49 -20.28 -22.50
N LYS A 36 -17.28 -18.97 -22.54
CA LYS A 36 -18.08 -18.03 -23.33
C LYS A 36 -17.22 -17.49 -24.46
N GLN A 37 -17.61 -17.77 -25.70
CA GLN A 37 -16.90 -17.24 -26.87
C GLN A 37 -17.21 -15.75 -27.04
N LEU A 38 -16.16 -14.93 -27.17
CA LEU A 38 -16.28 -13.47 -27.18
C LEU A 38 -16.89 -12.91 -28.48
N ASP A 39 -16.86 -13.70 -29.57
CA ASP A 39 -17.57 -13.41 -30.80
C ASP A 39 -19.09 -13.71 -30.72
N GLY A 40 -19.57 -14.18 -29.56
CA GLY A 40 -20.96 -14.53 -29.31
C GLY A 40 -21.40 -15.85 -29.96
N SER A 41 -20.48 -16.63 -30.54
CA SER A 41 -20.82 -17.86 -31.26
C SER A 41 -21.27 -19.02 -30.35
N GLY A 42 -21.01 -18.93 -29.04
CA GLY A 42 -21.60 -19.87 -28.08
C GLY A 42 -21.12 -19.71 -26.65
N THR A 43 -21.87 -20.35 -25.75
CA THR A 43 -21.47 -20.63 -24.37
C THR A 43 -21.49 -22.13 -24.16
N PHE A 44 -20.39 -22.69 -23.65
CA PHE A 44 -20.21 -24.11 -23.42
C PHE A 44 -19.93 -24.33 -21.94
N GLN A 45 -20.47 -25.41 -21.40
CA GLN A 45 -20.25 -25.77 -20.01
C GLN A 45 -19.75 -27.20 -19.94
N THR A 46 -18.72 -27.43 -19.13
CA THR A 46 -18.24 -28.76 -18.79
C THR A 46 -18.08 -28.87 -17.28
N TYR A 47 -18.35 -30.06 -16.76
CA TYR A 47 -18.08 -30.38 -15.38
C TYR A 47 -16.65 -30.92 -15.29
N VAL A 48 -15.90 -30.44 -14.29
CA VAL A 48 -14.52 -30.88 -14.04
C VAL A 48 -14.44 -31.52 -12.66
N ASP A 49 -13.59 -32.53 -12.56
CA ASP A 49 -13.33 -33.24 -11.31
C ASP A 49 -12.71 -32.27 -10.28
N ALA A 50 -12.68 -32.65 -9.00
CA ALA A 50 -12.21 -31.78 -7.90
C ALA A 50 -10.74 -31.27 -8.04
N LYS A 51 -9.98 -31.76 -9.01
CA LYS A 51 -8.65 -31.24 -9.36
C LYS A 51 -8.69 -30.02 -10.30
N GLY A 52 -9.85 -29.67 -10.85
CA GLY A 52 -10.08 -28.46 -11.64
C GLY A 52 -9.59 -28.49 -13.08
N GLU A 53 -9.11 -29.63 -13.57
CA GLU A 53 -8.55 -29.75 -14.93
C GLU A 53 -9.61 -30.26 -15.92
N GLY A 54 -9.72 -29.61 -17.08
CA GLY A 54 -10.65 -30.00 -18.15
C GLY A 54 -10.19 -29.49 -19.51
N VAL A 55 -10.56 -30.21 -20.57
CA VAL A 55 -10.33 -29.75 -21.95
C VAL A 55 -11.48 -28.83 -22.35
N SER A 56 -11.14 -27.72 -23.01
CA SER A 56 -12.11 -26.80 -23.59
C SER A 56 -13.09 -27.54 -24.51
N VAL A 57 -14.40 -27.36 -24.29
CA VAL A 57 -15.45 -28.04 -25.07
C VAL A 57 -15.47 -27.56 -26.50
N ALA A 58 -15.17 -26.28 -26.72
CA ALA A 58 -15.06 -25.69 -28.04
C ALA A 58 -13.65 -25.11 -28.25
N ALA A 59 -13.24 -25.01 -29.51
CA ALA A 59 -12.05 -24.25 -29.87
C ALA A 59 -12.22 -22.79 -29.45
N VAL A 60 -11.14 -22.17 -29.01
CA VAL A 60 -11.08 -20.72 -28.79
C VAL A 60 -11.11 -20.06 -30.17
N PRO A 61 -12.13 -19.25 -30.50
CA PRO A 61 -12.19 -18.56 -31.77
C PRO A 61 -11.09 -17.48 -31.84
N GLU A 62 -10.88 -16.91 -33.02
CA GLU A 62 -9.87 -15.86 -33.21
C GLU A 62 -10.08 -14.67 -32.25
N GLY A 63 -11.34 -14.30 -32.00
CA GLY A 63 -11.71 -13.27 -31.03
C GLY A 63 -11.61 -13.68 -29.56
N GLY A 64 -11.17 -14.90 -29.24
CA GLY A 64 -10.97 -15.36 -27.86
C GLY A 64 -12.22 -15.93 -27.16
N SER A 65 -12.00 -16.42 -25.94
CA SER A 65 -13.01 -16.97 -25.06
C SER A 65 -12.74 -16.58 -23.62
N GLU A 66 -13.79 -16.25 -22.88
CA GLU A 66 -13.76 -16.06 -21.45
C GLU A 66 -14.12 -17.38 -20.76
N PHE A 67 -13.28 -17.84 -19.86
CA PHE A 67 -13.46 -19.04 -19.08
C PHE A 67 -13.82 -18.65 -17.65
N PHE A 68 -14.85 -19.27 -17.10
CA PHE A 68 -15.28 -19.08 -15.72
C PHE A 68 -15.26 -20.41 -14.99
N LEU A 69 -14.63 -20.42 -13.82
CA LEU A 69 -14.64 -21.55 -12.91
C LEU A 69 -15.69 -21.32 -11.83
N TRP A 70 -16.66 -22.23 -11.73
CA TRP A 70 -17.74 -22.18 -10.76
C TRP A 70 -17.65 -23.37 -9.80
N ALA A 71 -17.81 -23.11 -8.51
CA ALA A 71 -18.10 -24.13 -7.50
C ALA A 71 -19.61 -24.20 -7.29
N ILE A 72 -20.18 -25.39 -7.49
CA ILE A 72 -21.61 -25.64 -7.33
C ILE A 72 -21.81 -26.54 -6.12
N LYS A 73 -22.50 -26.04 -5.11
CA LYS A 73 -22.92 -26.78 -3.93
C LYS A 73 -24.34 -27.31 -4.13
N TYR A 74 -24.51 -28.61 -3.99
CA TYR A 74 -25.81 -29.24 -3.87
C TYR A 74 -26.08 -29.51 -2.39
N ALA A 75 -27.02 -28.76 -1.84
CA ALA A 75 -27.54 -28.97 -0.50
C ALA A 75 -29.05 -29.24 -0.56
N ASP A 76 -29.62 -29.74 0.53
CA ASP A 76 -31.06 -30.01 0.63
C ASP A 76 -31.91 -28.73 0.46
N SER A 77 -31.30 -27.55 0.67
CA SER A 77 -31.91 -26.23 0.49
C SER A 77 -31.87 -25.71 -0.95
N GLY A 78 -31.17 -26.39 -1.88
CA GLY A 78 -31.04 -25.97 -3.27
C GLY A 78 -29.61 -26.03 -3.80
N MET A 79 -29.43 -25.51 -5.02
CA MET A 79 -28.11 -25.34 -5.63
C MET A 79 -27.59 -23.93 -5.33
N GLU A 80 -26.35 -23.84 -4.86
CA GLU A 80 -25.63 -22.57 -4.68
C GLU A 80 -24.42 -22.56 -5.62
N GLU A 81 -24.31 -21.53 -6.45
CA GLU A 81 -23.19 -21.35 -7.39
C GLU A 81 -22.30 -20.21 -6.90
N THR A 82 -20.99 -20.45 -6.82
CA THR A 82 -19.98 -19.45 -6.46
C THR A 82 -18.95 -19.38 -7.56
N LEU A 83 -18.74 -18.18 -8.12
CA LEU A 83 -17.64 -17.95 -9.05
C LEU A 83 -16.32 -18.05 -8.27
N VAL A 84 -15.46 -18.95 -8.72
CA VAL A 84 -14.14 -19.19 -8.13
C VAL A 84 -13.09 -18.36 -8.84
N ASP A 85 -13.11 -18.35 -10.18
CA ASP A 85 -12.08 -17.70 -11.00
C ASP A 85 -12.61 -17.41 -12.42
N SER A 86 -11.94 -16.52 -13.14
CA SER A 86 -12.21 -16.27 -14.56
C SER A 86 -10.97 -15.80 -15.32
N GLU A 87 -10.78 -16.30 -16.54
CA GLU A 87 -9.62 -16.01 -17.39
C GLU A 87 -10.06 -15.78 -18.85
N VAL A 88 -9.44 -14.83 -19.55
CA VAL A 88 -9.70 -14.63 -20.99
C VAL A 88 -8.55 -15.17 -21.82
N VAL A 89 -8.84 -16.12 -22.70
CA VAL A 89 -7.86 -16.74 -23.60
C VAL A 89 -8.16 -16.32 -25.03
N GLY A 90 -7.14 -15.86 -25.76
CA GLY A 90 -7.26 -15.53 -27.18
C GLY A 90 -5.98 -15.84 -27.95
N ALA A 91 -6.06 -15.89 -29.28
CA ALA A 91 -4.92 -16.22 -30.12
C ALA A 91 -3.78 -15.17 -30.04
N TYR A 92 -4.13 -13.93 -29.66
CA TYR A 92 -3.21 -12.79 -29.61
C TYR A 92 -3.33 -12.00 -28.30
N MET A 93 -3.56 -12.69 -27.18
CA MET A 93 -3.61 -12.02 -25.87
C MET A 93 -2.20 -11.88 -25.30
N PRO A 94 -1.68 -10.64 -25.15
CA PRO A 94 -0.41 -10.44 -24.48
C PRO A 94 -0.54 -10.69 -22.98
N GLU A 95 0.56 -11.11 -22.38
CA GLU A 95 0.69 -11.23 -20.93
C GLU A 95 1.49 -10.04 -20.39
N GLY A 96 1.14 -9.62 -19.19
CA GLY A 96 1.70 -8.43 -18.56
C GLY A 96 1.90 -8.65 -17.08
N THR A 97 3.02 -8.18 -16.54
CA THR A 97 3.22 -8.09 -15.08
C THR A 97 3.83 -6.76 -14.70
N LEU A 98 3.45 -6.25 -13.54
CA LEU A 98 3.92 -5.03 -12.90
C LEU A 98 4.48 -5.34 -11.52
N LYS A 99 5.55 -4.63 -11.15
CA LYS A 99 6.12 -4.70 -9.81
C LYS A 99 6.75 -3.39 -9.41
N ILE A 100 6.38 -2.89 -8.24
CA ILE A 100 6.98 -1.71 -7.66
C ILE A 100 8.06 -2.10 -6.65
N ARG A 101 9.13 -1.30 -6.58
CA ARG A 101 10.17 -1.38 -5.57
C ARG A 101 10.51 0.00 -5.05
N THR A 102 10.56 0.11 -3.74
CA THR A 102 10.96 1.32 -3.00
C THR A 102 12.18 0.98 -2.14
N ASP A 103 12.80 2.01 -1.56
CA ASP A 103 13.89 1.84 -0.59
C ASP A 103 13.36 1.66 0.85
N ASP A 104 12.04 1.78 1.06
CA ASP A 104 11.38 1.48 2.33
C ASP A 104 11.38 -0.05 2.59
N PRO A 105 11.81 -0.52 3.77
CA PRO A 105 11.87 -1.95 4.11
C PRO A 105 10.49 -2.59 4.39
N TYR A 106 9.40 -1.82 4.36
CA TYR A 106 8.05 -2.31 4.60
C TYR A 106 7.65 -3.46 3.67
N ASN A 107 7.21 -4.57 4.27
CA ASN A 107 6.81 -5.79 3.57
C ASN A 107 5.30 -6.02 3.55
N GLY A 108 4.50 -4.93 3.59
CA GLY A 108 3.05 -5.01 3.45
C GLY A 108 2.60 -5.31 2.02
N PRO A 109 1.27 -5.46 1.82
CA PRO A 109 0.69 -5.82 0.52
C PRO A 109 0.93 -4.74 -0.54
N ILE A 110 0.91 -3.46 -0.15
CA ILE A 110 1.20 -2.33 -1.02
C ILE A 110 2.50 -1.68 -0.51
N PRO A 111 3.55 -1.57 -1.34
CA PRO A 111 4.78 -0.89 -0.95
C PRO A 111 4.50 0.60 -0.68
N ARG A 112 5.34 1.19 0.17
CA ARG A 112 5.26 2.61 0.50
C ARG A 112 6.58 3.32 0.23
N THR A 113 6.49 4.63 0.03
CA THR A 113 7.64 5.55 -0.12
C THR A 113 7.31 6.89 0.53
N ARG A 114 8.29 7.78 0.63
CA ARG A 114 8.09 9.18 1.00
C ARG A 114 8.04 10.04 -0.27
N ILE A 115 7.35 11.17 -0.23
CA ILE A 115 7.09 12.05 -1.37
C ILE A 115 8.38 12.49 -2.11
N ASP A 116 9.46 12.71 -1.36
CA ASP A 116 10.79 13.08 -1.85
C ASP A 116 11.70 11.89 -2.22
N GLN A 117 11.21 10.65 -2.04
CA GLN A 117 11.97 9.42 -2.25
C GLN A 117 11.56 8.73 -3.54
N GLY A 118 12.56 8.38 -4.34
CA GLY A 118 12.35 7.73 -5.63
C GLY A 118 11.93 6.27 -5.50
N PHE A 119 11.28 5.75 -6.54
CA PHE A 119 10.89 4.36 -6.64
C PHE A 119 11.06 3.83 -8.07
N LYS A 120 10.95 2.51 -8.22
CA LYS A 120 11.10 1.83 -9.51
C LYS A 120 9.86 1.02 -9.82
N VAL A 121 9.32 1.22 -11.01
CA VAL A 121 8.26 0.38 -11.58
C VAL A 121 8.88 -0.51 -12.62
N ARG A 122 8.70 -1.80 -12.47
CA ARG A 122 9.12 -2.80 -13.45
C ARG A 122 7.89 -3.35 -14.12
N TYR A 123 7.90 -3.36 -15.45
CA TYR A 123 6.95 -4.15 -16.21
C TYR A 123 7.66 -5.25 -16.99
N THR A 124 6.95 -6.35 -17.21
CA THR A 124 7.29 -7.38 -18.20
C THR A 124 6.09 -7.57 -19.10
N VAL A 125 6.30 -7.52 -20.41
CA VAL A 125 5.27 -7.80 -21.42
C VAL A 125 5.75 -8.98 -22.26
N ASP A 126 4.87 -9.93 -22.51
CA ASP A 126 5.10 -11.03 -23.44
C ASP A 126 3.88 -11.24 -24.35
N GLY A 127 4.04 -12.04 -25.40
CA GLY A 127 2.95 -12.38 -26.33
C GLY A 127 2.63 -11.32 -27.39
N LEU A 128 3.35 -10.18 -27.43
CA LEU A 128 3.20 -9.23 -28.53
C LEU A 128 3.74 -9.79 -29.84
N VAL A 129 2.96 -9.66 -30.90
CA VAL A 129 3.29 -10.10 -32.26
C VAL A 129 3.99 -8.98 -33.02
N SER A 130 5.01 -9.34 -33.80
CA SER A 130 5.69 -8.42 -34.71
C SER A 130 5.10 -8.46 -36.12
N GLY A 131 5.01 -7.32 -36.80
CA GLY A 131 4.55 -7.21 -38.18
C GLY A 131 3.39 -6.23 -38.30
N ASN A 132 3.14 -5.69 -39.49
CA ASN A 132 2.05 -4.72 -39.69
C ASN A 132 0.70 -5.39 -40.02
N ASP A 133 0.71 -6.70 -40.27
CA ASP A 133 -0.46 -7.48 -40.67
C ASP A 133 -1.26 -8.00 -39.46
N ALA A 134 -0.72 -7.91 -38.25
CA ALA A 134 -1.40 -8.28 -37.01
C ALA A 134 -2.27 -7.11 -36.48
N PRO A 135 -3.40 -7.41 -35.80
CA PRO A 135 -4.23 -6.40 -35.15
C PRO A 135 -3.42 -5.52 -34.19
N GLU A 136 -3.88 -4.29 -33.94
CA GLU A 136 -3.18 -3.37 -33.02
C GLU A 136 -3.08 -3.92 -31.60
N ALA A 137 -4.14 -4.57 -31.10
CA ALA A 137 -4.17 -5.22 -29.80
C ALA A 137 -3.15 -6.36 -29.63
N ALA A 138 -2.80 -7.03 -30.74
CA ALA A 138 -1.76 -8.06 -30.75
C ALA A 138 -0.34 -7.47 -30.70
N ARG A 139 -0.17 -6.19 -31.04
CA ARG A 139 1.14 -5.55 -31.27
C ARG A 139 1.57 -4.63 -30.14
N GLN A 140 0.63 -4.20 -29.30
CA GLN A 140 0.95 -3.33 -28.18
C GLN A 140 -0.04 -3.47 -27.01
N VAL A 141 0.45 -3.11 -25.83
CA VAL A 141 -0.34 -2.92 -24.61
C VAL A 141 -0.26 -1.48 -24.15
N LEU A 142 -1.26 -1.00 -23.43
CA LEU A 142 -1.27 0.31 -22.80
C LEU A 142 -0.74 0.18 -21.37
N LEU A 143 0.32 0.92 -21.05
CA LEU A 143 0.69 1.22 -19.67
C LEU A 143 0.08 2.56 -19.29
N ASP A 144 -0.78 2.53 -18.28
CA ASP A 144 -1.49 3.66 -17.71
C ASP A 144 -0.95 3.95 -16.31
N HIS A 145 -0.82 5.22 -15.97
CA HIS A 145 -0.29 5.71 -14.70
C HIS A 145 -1.22 6.79 -14.17
N ASP A 146 -1.97 6.43 -13.13
CA ASP A 146 -2.87 7.31 -12.40
C ASP A 146 -2.26 7.75 -11.08
N VAL A 147 -2.61 8.95 -10.64
CA VAL A 147 -2.23 9.50 -9.34
C VAL A 147 -3.46 10.02 -8.60
N ALA A 148 -3.54 9.75 -7.30
CA ALA A 148 -4.63 10.21 -6.46
C ALA A 148 -4.07 10.72 -5.12
N ALA A 149 -4.44 11.93 -4.72
CA ALA A 149 -4.07 12.46 -3.40
C ALA A 149 -5.03 11.92 -2.33
N TYR A 150 -4.55 11.78 -1.09
CA TYR A 150 -5.43 11.55 0.04
C TYR A 150 -6.24 12.82 0.34
N GLU A 151 -7.47 12.64 0.81
CA GLU A 151 -8.18 13.75 1.45
C GLU A 151 -7.38 14.24 2.67
N PRO A 152 -7.46 15.54 3.02
CA PRO A 152 -6.78 16.08 4.20
C PRO A 152 -7.10 15.25 5.45
N ILE A 153 -6.10 14.52 5.93
CA ILE A 153 -6.31 13.54 6.98
C ILE A 153 -6.35 14.26 8.33
N THR A 154 -7.50 14.22 9.02
CA THR A 154 -7.54 14.52 10.46
C THR A 154 -7.00 13.32 11.24
N ASN A 155 -6.53 13.51 12.48
CA ASN A 155 -6.03 12.40 13.31
C ASN A 155 -7.03 11.23 13.44
N GLU A 156 -8.33 11.49 13.32
CA GLU A 156 -9.40 10.48 13.34
C GLU A 156 -9.56 9.74 12.00
N GLY A 157 -9.36 10.43 10.87
CA GLY A 157 -9.40 9.83 9.53
C GLY A 157 -8.20 8.92 9.22
N LEU A 158 -7.12 9.08 9.97
CA LEU A 158 -5.89 8.29 9.83
C LEU A 158 -6.11 6.84 10.32
N LEU A 159 -6.86 6.66 11.41
CA LEU A 159 -7.20 5.33 11.96
C LEU A 159 -8.17 4.54 11.07
N SER A 160 -9.06 5.20 10.32
CA SER A 160 -9.93 4.51 9.37
C SER A 160 -9.18 3.98 8.15
N MET A 161 -8.00 4.53 7.84
CA MET A 161 -7.17 4.08 6.72
C MET A 161 -6.47 2.74 6.99
N ILE A 162 -6.17 2.38 8.25
CA ILE A 162 -5.44 1.14 8.56
C ILE A 162 -6.20 -0.10 8.09
N GLY A 163 -7.51 -0.15 8.32
CA GLY A 163 -8.36 -1.28 7.90
C GLY A 163 -8.43 -1.44 6.38
N SER A 164 -8.51 -0.32 5.67
CA SER A 164 -8.71 -0.30 4.21
C SER A 164 -7.38 -0.47 3.46
N ILE A 165 -6.27 0.10 3.97
CA ILE A 165 -4.90 -0.09 3.44
C ILE A 165 -4.49 -1.57 3.44
N VAL A 166 -4.84 -2.32 4.48
CA VAL A 166 -4.54 -3.76 4.57
C VAL A 166 -5.29 -4.57 3.50
N GLN A 167 -6.42 -4.05 3.00
CA GLN A 167 -7.21 -4.67 1.92
C GLN A 167 -6.93 -4.07 0.54
N GLY A 168 -6.01 -3.10 0.43
CA GLY A 168 -5.77 -2.36 -0.80
C GLY A 168 -6.93 -1.45 -1.23
N LEU A 169 -7.84 -1.13 -0.30
CA LEU A 169 -8.94 -0.20 -0.51
C LEU A 169 -8.55 1.14 0.10
N PHE A 170 -8.48 2.19 -0.69
CA PHE A 170 -8.21 3.54 -0.17
C PHE A 170 -9.50 4.35 -0.18
N GLU A 171 -10.22 4.32 0.95
CA GLU A 171 -11.55 4.95 1.08
C GLU A 171 -11.49 6.49 1.14
N ASN A 172 -10.30 7.08 1.35
CA ASN A 172 -10.08 8.52 1.51
C ASN A 172 -9.24 9.11 0.36
N LEU A 173 -9.42 8.65 -0.88
CA LEU A 173 -8.77 9.24 -2.05
C LEU A 173 -9.65 10.30 -2.70
N LEU A 174 -9.02 11.42 -3.06
CA LEU A 174 -9.57 12.31 -4.07
C LEU A 174 -9.63 11.58 -5.42
N PRO A 175 -10.49 12.02 -6.36
CA PRO A 175 -10.57 11.41 -7.69
C PRO A 175 -9.19 11.31 -8.34
N ALA A 176 -8.88 10.11 -8.85
CA ALA A 176 -7.63 9.87 -9.57
C ALA A 176 -7.54 10.77 -10.81
N VAL A 177 -6.32 11.21 -11.10
CA VAL A 177 -5.96 11.99 -12.28
C VAL A 177 -4.99 11.18 -13.12
N ASP A 178 -5.30 11.05 -14.41
CA ASP A 178 -4.39 10.46 -15.39
C ASP A 178 -3.11 11.30 -15.47
N PHE A 179 -1.98 10.66 -15.17
CA PHE A 179 -0.68 11.29 -15.18
C PHE A 179 0.09 11.01 -16.47
N ASP A 180 0.12 9.75 -16.91
CA ASP A 180 0.87 9.35 -18.09
C ASP A 180 0.35 8.04 -18.71
N GLN A 181 0.31 8.01 -20.04
CA GLN A 181 -0.11 6.85 -20.83
C GLN A 181 0.91 6.53 -21.91
N ARG A 182 1.30 5.26 -22.00
CA ARG A 182 2.33 4.81 -22.94
C ARG A 182 1.98 3.48 -23.59
N MET A 183 2.07 3.44 -24.92
CA MET A 183 2.00 2.18 -25.66
C MET A 183 3.33 1.43 -25.58
N ILE A 184 3.27 0.17 -25.17
CA ILE A 184 4.40 -0.75 -25.15
C ILE A 184 4.29 -1.67 -26.36
N THR A 185 5.22 -1.53 -27.30
CA THR A 185 5.18 -2.21 -28.62
C THR A 185 6.19 -3.35 -28.75
N LYS A 186 6.84 -3.74 -27.64
CA LYS A 186 7.90 -4.75 -27.64
C LYS A 186 7.81 -5.63 -26.40
N ASN A 187 7.94 -6.93 -26.62
CA ASN A 187 8.12 -7.89 -25.54
C ASN A 187 9.40 -7.62 -24.75
N GLY A 188 9.40 -8.07 -23.51
CA GLY A 188 10.51 -8.04 -22.61
C GLY A 188 10.24 -7.20 -21.37
N LYS A 189 11.33 -6.90 -20.68
CA LYS A 189 11.32 -6.33 -19.35
C LYS A 189 11.93 -4.94 -19.34
N LYS A 190 11.24 -3.98 -18.72
CA LYS A 190 11.75 -2.61 -18.55
C LYS A 190 11.61 -2.17 -17.10
N ASN A 191 12.53 -1.31 -16.67
CA ASN A 191 12.41 -0.60 -15.40
C ASN A 191 12.22 0.90 -15.71
N LEU A 192 11.16 1.46 -15.18
CA LEU A 192 10.91 2.89 -15.08
C LEU A 192 11.46 3.36 -13.74
N LYS A 193 12.17 4.48 -13.73
CA LYS A 193 12.71 5.09 -12.52
C LYS A 193 12.02 6.44 -12.31
N PHE A 194 11.46 6.60 -11.12
CA PHE A 194 10.89 7.86 -10.64
C PHE A 194 11.84 8.40 -9.57
N ASN A 195 12.22 9.67 -9.69
CA ASN A 195 13.14 10.28 -8.71
C ASN A 195 12.39 10.81 -7.48
N VAL A 196 11.12 11.17 -7.66
CA VAL A 196 10.16 11.62 -6.64
C VAL A 196 8.78 11.12 -7.05
N ALA A 197 7.84 11.12 -6.11
CA ALA A 197 6.45 10.81 -6.40
C ALA A 197 5.70 11.99 -7.06
N ASN A 198 4.63 11.67 -7.78
CA ASN A 198 3.89 12.58 -8.67
C ASN A 198 2.49 12.91 -8.11
N ILE A 199 2.36 12.96 -6.79
CA ILE A 199 1.07 13.23 -6.15
C ILE A 199 0.60 14.66 -6.50
N PRO A 200 -0.66 14.84 -6.94
CA PRO A 200 -1.21 16.15 -7.21
C PRO A 200 -1.33 16.99 -5.93
N GLY A 201 -0.85 18.22 -5.98
CA GLY A 201 -1.04 19.17 -4.89
C GLY A 201 -0.18 20.42 -5.04
N ASN A 202 -0.18 21.25 -3.99
CA ASN A 202 0.47 22.55 -3.97
C ASN A 202 1.79 22.54 -3.19
N ASP A 203 2.06 21.51 -2.38
CA ASP A 203 3.26 21.40 -1.57
C ASP A 203 3.92 20.03 -1.80
N VAL A 204 4.96 20.06 -2.63
CA VAL A 204 5.78 18.90 -3.01
C VAL A 204 6.43 18.17 -1.83
N TYR A 205 6.36 18.70 -0.60
CA TYR A 205 6.87 18.06 0.61
C TYR A 205 5.78 17.57 1.57
N SER A 206 4.53 18.01 1.42
CA SER A 206 3.43 17.58 2.31
C SER A 206 2.25 16.92 1.62
N ASP A 207 2.27 16.85 0.30
CA ASP A 207 1.31 16.05 -0.44
C ASP A 207 1.54 14.55 -0.18
N ALA A 208 0.43 13.80 -0.14
CA ALA A 208 0.40 12.38 0.17
C ALA A 208 -0.72 11.71 -0.65
N GLY A 209 -0.54 10.46 -1.04
CA GLY A 209 -1.50 9.80 -1.91
C GLY A 209 -1.07 8.42 -2.37
N VAL A 210 -1.63 7.99 -3.49
CA VAL A 210 -1.37 6.71 -4.14
C VAL A 210 -1.04 6.95 -5.61
N GLU A 211 -0.02 6.25 -6.10
CA GLU A 211 0.19 6.10 -7.54
C GLU A 211 -0.19 4.69 -7.96
N THR A 212 -0.96 4.59 -9.05
CA THR A 212 -1.44 3.31 -9.59
C THR A 212 -0.94 3.14 -11.01
N PHE A 213 -0.31 2.00 -11.29
CA PHE A 213 0.15 1.61 -12.61
C PHE A 213 -0.72 0.46 -13.09
N ARG A 214 -1.26 0.56 -14.30
CA ARG A 214 -2.10 -0.47 -14.90
C ARG A 214 -1.59 -0.82 -16.27
N LEU A 215 -1.58 -2.11 -16.57
CA LEU A 215 -1.20 -2.61 -17.87
C LEU A 215 -2.43 -3.22 -18.52
N TYR A 216 -2.77 -2.76 -19.72
CA TYR A 216 -3.98 -3.15 -20.42
C TYR A 216 -3.67 -3.78 -21.78
N ALA A 217 -4.32 -4.91 -22.07
CA ALA A 217 -4.51 -5.36 -23.45
C ALA A 217 -5.53 -4.45 -24.13
N LEU A 218 -5.21 -3.98 -25.33
CA LEU A 218 -6.10 -3.12 -26.09
C LEU A 218 -7.32 -3.90 -26.60
N PRO A 219 -8.46 -3.21 -26.85
CA PRO A 219 -9.62 -3.86 -27.45
C PRO A 219 -9.31 -4.37 -28.87
N ASP A 220 -9.87 -5.53 -29.22
CA ASP A 220 -9.79 -6.11 -30.56
C ASP A 220 -11.16 -6.63 -31.01
N GLY A 221 -11.73 -6.02 -32.06
CA GLY A 221 -13.04 -6.40 -32.57
C GLY A 221 -14.15 -6.31 -31.50
N GLN A 222 -14.60 -7.47 -31.00
CA GLN A 222 -15.62 -7.59 -29.95
C GLN A 222 -15.04 -7.73 -28.54
N VAL A 223 -13.72 -7.84 -28.41
CA VAL A 223 -13.06 -7.93 -27.11
C VAL A 223 -12.82 -6.52 -26.58
N ALA A 224 -13.33 -6.25 -25.38
CA ALA A 224 -13.08 -5.00 -24.68
C ALA A 224 -11.63 -4.92 -24.20
N GLN A 225 -11.20 -3.73 -23.79
CA GLN A 225 -9.91 -3.55 -23.11
C GLN A 225 -9.89 -4.41 -21.83
N MET A 226 -8.77 -5.08 -21.57
CA MET A 226 -8.62 -5.96 -20.41
C MET A 226 -7.42 -5.55 -19.57
N LEU A 227 -7.61 -5.50 -18.24
CA LEU A 227 -6.52 -5.30 -17.29
C LEU A 227 -5.68 -6.58 -17.23
N LEU A 228 -4.40 -6.46 -17.55
CA LEU A 228 -3.41 -7.55 -17.47
C LEU A 228 -2.78 -7.61 -16.09
N ASP A 229 -2.41 -6.45 -15.54
CA ASP A 229 -1.89 -6.37 -14.18
C ASP A 229 -2.04 -4.94 -13.62
N GLU A 230 -2.04 -4.83 -12.30
CA GLU A 230 -2.07 -3.57 -11.58
C GLU A 230 -1.03 -3.58 -10.44
N ALA A 231 -0.32 -2.48 -10.26
CA ALA A 231 0.51 -2.27 -9.09
C ALA A 231 0.32 -0.87 -8.51
N GLN A 232 0.24 -0.79 -7.19
CA GLN A 232 0.02 0.45 -6.45
C GLN A 232 1.17 0.74 -5.50
N ILE A 233 1.38 2.01 -5.18
CA ILE A 233 2.34 2.48 -4.17
C ILE A 233 1.73 3.58 -3.32
N GLN A 234 1.94 3.48 -2.01
CA GLN A 234 1.59 4.53 -1.05
C GLN A 234 2.69 5.59 -0.99
N VAL A 235 2.30 6.84 -1.03
CA VAL A 235 3.20 7.98 -0.93
C VAL A 235 2.85 8.79 0.30
N TRP A 236 3.78 8.85 1.24
CA TRP A 236 3.63 9.59 2.49
C TRP A 236 4.40 10.91 2.46
N PRO A 237 3.90 11.93 3.18
CA PRO A 237 4.52 13.24 3.20
C PRO A 237 5.83 13.24 3.99
N MET A 238 6.63 14.30 3.84
CA MET A 238 7.77 14.52 4.73
C MET A 238 7.31 14.92 6.13
N SER A 239 8.07 14.48 7.13
CA SER A 239 7.88 14.89 8.51
C SER A 239 8.20 16.38 8.66
N LYS A 240 7.45 17.07 9.52
CA LYS A 240 7.66 18.50 9.82
C LYS A 240 7.72 18.70 11.33
N GLY A 241 8.63 19.57 11.76
CA GLY A 241 8.79 19.98 13.15
C GLY A 241 8.77 21.50 13.27
N THR A 242 8.37 22.00 14.43
CA THR A 242 8.49 23.43 14.75
C THR A 242 8.77 23.61 16.23
N ILE A 243 9.88 24.28 16.54
CA ILE A 243 10.30 24.69 17.88
C ILE A 243 9.71 26.07 18.17
N THR A 244 9.05 26.21 19.31
CA THR A 244 8.57 27.50 19.82
C THR A 244 8.96 27.68 21.28
N GLY A 245 8.90 28.93 21.76
CA GLY A 245 9.40 29.33 23.09
C GLY A 245 10.83 29.85 23.07
N LEU A 246 11.60 29.53 22.03
CA LEU A 246 12.91 30.11 21.74
C LEU A 246 12.85 30.97 20.48
N THR A 247 13.73 31.96 20.41
CA THR A 247 13.93 32.83 19.26
C THR A 247 15.35 32.62 18.77
N ASP A 248 15.50 32.48 17.46
CA ASP A 248 16.81 32.32 16.84
C ASP A 248 17.72 33.51 17.16
N GLN A 249 18.97 33.22 17.50
CA GLN A 249 19.97 34.13 18.06
C GLN A 249 19.56 34.82 19.38
N GLY A 250 18.49 34.36 20.02
CA GLY A 250 17.99 34.90 21.29
C GLY A 250 19.00 34.70 22.43
N SER A 251 19.03 35.64 23.37
CA SER A 251 19.90 35.56 24.56
C SER A 251 19.07 35.24 25.81
N TYR A 252 19.44 34.19 26.53
CA TYR A 252 18.70 33.66 27.66
C TYR A 252 19.58 33.52 28.90
N SER A 253 19.12 34.05 30.03
CA SER A 253 19.70 33.75 31.35
C SER A 253 19.10 32.50 31.99
N SER A 254 17.92 32.11 31.52
CA SER A 254 17.21 30.88 31.86
C SER A 254 16.43 30.43 30.64
N ILE A 255 16.47 29.14 30.32
CA ILE A 255 15.69 28.59 29.22
C ILE A 255 14.20 28.60 29.57
N PRO A 256 13.34 29.26 28.75
CA PRO A 256 11.90 29.22 28.94
C PRO A 256 11.34 27.83 28.60
N GLU A 257 10.03 27.66 28.81
CA GLU A 257 9.33 26.50 28.28
C GLU A 257 9.49 26.44 26.75
N VAL A 258 9.92 25.29 26.25
CA VAL A 258 10.09 25.02 24.82
C VAL A 258 9.04 24.02 24.38
N ARG A 259 8.43 24.28 23.23
CA ARG A 259 7.42 23.40 22.65
C ARG A 259 7.85 22.95 21.27
N VAL A 260 7.62 21.68 20.98
CA VAL A 260 7.90 21.09 19.67
C VAL A 260 6.62 20.50 19.10
N ALA A 261 6.11 21.11 18.04
CA ALA A 261 4.99 20.59 17.27
C ALA A 261 5.51 19.67 16.17
N LEU A 262 4.93 18.47 16.01
CA LEU A 262 5.39 17.46 15.06
C LEU A 262 4.22 16.99 14.19
N THR A 263 4.38 17.01 12.88
CA THR A 263 3.36 16.51 11.96
C THR A 263 3.97 15.54 10.95
N ASN A 264 3.16 14.62 10.44
CA ASN A 264 3.55 13.71 9.37
C ASN A 264 4.79 12.85 9.71
N LEU A 265 4.91 12.40 10.96
CA LEU A 265 6.03 11.54 11.35
C LEU A 265 5.94 10.23 10.59
N TYR A 266 7.00 9.91 9.85
CA TYR A 266 7.00 8.79 8.93
C TYR A 266 6.78 7.46 9.68
N PRO A 267 6.13 6.46 9.06
CA PRO A 267 6.11 5.10 9.58
C PRO A 267 7.52 4.57 9.90
N ASP A 268 7.67 3.75 10.94
CA ASP A 268 8.96 3.21 11.38
C ASP A 268 10.04 4.29 11.59
N SER A 269 9.65 5.42 12.20
CA SER A 269 10.56 6.53 12.50
C SER A 269 10.78 6.75 13.98
N THR A 270 11.94 7.32 14.31
CA THR A 270 12.24 7.83 15.65
C THR A 270 12.55 9.31 15.57
N THR A 271 11.80 10.12 16.29
CA THR A 271 12.03 11.56 16.42
C THR A 271 12.55 11.89 17.80
N TRP A 272 13.55 12.76 17.89
CA TRP A 272 14.13 13.20 19.16
C TRP A 272 14.62 14.65 19.10
N VAL A 273 14.95 15.20 20.27
CA VAL A 273 15.55 16.52 20.41
C VAL A 273 16.97 16.35 20.92
N GLN A 274 17.92 17.06 20.31
CA GLN A 274 19.28 17.15 20.81
C GLN A 274 19.68 18.60 21.06
N VAL A 275 20.65 18.80 21.94
CA VAL A 275 21.29 20.11 22.15
C VAL A 275 22.81 20.00 22.10
N TYR A 276 23.48 21.02 21.61
CA TYR A 276 24.94 21.09 21.66
C TYR A 276 25.46 22.52 21.58
N LYS A 277 26.73 22.69 21.96
CA LYS A 277 27.40 23.99 21.95
C LYS A 277 27.87 24.36 20.54
N GLY A 278 27.64 25.61 20.14
CA GLY A 278 28.03 26.17 18.84
C GLY A 278 26.85 26.41 17.90
N GLU A 279 27.18 26.60 16.62
CA GLU A 279 26.25 26.80 15.49
C GLU A 279 25.73 25.47 14.94
N SER A 280 24.57 25.49 14.28
CA SER A 280 23.94 24.34 13.65
C SER A 280 24.83 23.75 12.55
N LYS A 281 25.00 22.42 12.55
CA LYS A 281 25.84 21.72 11.58
C LYS A 281 25.25 20.35 11.25
N PRO A 282 25.04 20.02 9.96
CA PRO A 282 24.56 18.71 9.56
C PRO A 282 25.40 17.56 10.15
N GLY A 283 24.74 16.56 10.74
CA GLY A 283 25.38 15.38 11.32
C GLY A 283 26.12 15.63 12.64
N LYS A 284 25.97 16.82 13.25
CA LYS A 284 26.50 17.07 14.59
C LYS A 284 25.74 16.24 15.61
N VAL A 285 26.47 15.45 16.38
CA VAL A 285 25.90 14.69 17.51
C VAL A 285 25.97 15.54 18.76
N GLY A 286 24.81 15.79 19.36
CA GLY A 286 24.64 16.52 20.61
C GLY A 286 24.35 15.64 21.81
N THR A 287 23.86 16.27 22.87
CA THR A 287 23.28 15.58 24.03
C THR A 287 21.78 15.41 23.77
N ASP A 288 21.32 14.16 23.81
CA ASP A 288 19.91 13.84 23.63
C ASP A 288 19.10 14.30 24.85
N VAL A 289 17.99 14.98 24.57
CA VAL A 289 16.96 15.30 25.56
C VAL A 289 16.09 14.05 25.70
N THR A 290 16.43 13.17 26.64
CA THR A 290 15.88 11.80 26.72
C THR A 290 14.35 11.76 26.80
N GLU A 291 13.73 12.77 27.40
CA GLU A 291 12.26 12.92 27.51
C GLU A 291 11.57 13.22 26.16
N ALA A 292 12.34 13.47 25.09
CA ALA A 292 11.85 13.88 23.79
C ALA A 292 11.79 12.76 22.74
N HIS A 293 12.00 11.50 23.12
CA HIS A 293 11.97 10.39 22.16
C HIS A 293 10.54 9.99 21.83
N LEU A 294 10.25 9.98 20.53
CA LEU A 294 8.98 9.56 19.98
C LEU A 294 9.24 8.52 18.91
N VAL A 295 8.76 7.31 19.15
CA VAL A 295 8.83 6.19 18.21
C VAL A 295 7.48 6.02 17.53
N VAL A 296 7.49 5.95 16.21
CA VAL A 296 6.34 5.61 15.38
C VAL A 296 6.61 4.22 14.79
N ASP A 297 5.97 3.20 15.36
CA ASP A 297 5.98 1.81 14.90
C ASP A 297 4.57 1.50 14.38
N ASP A 298 4.27 2.01 13.18
CA ASP A 298 2.95 1.96 12.55
C ASP A 298 3.12 1.82 11.02
N VAL A 299 2.03 1.54 10.32
CA VAL A 299 1.99 1.42 8.87
C VAL A 299 1.66 2.74 8.16
N ILE A 300 1.19 3.75 8.91
CA ILE A 300 0.79 5.07 8.42
C ILE A 300 1.45 6.21 9.21
N PRO A 301 1.60 7.42 8.61
CA PRO A 301 2.27 8.53 9.27
C PRO A 301 1.51 9.03 10.49
N ARG A 302 2.21 9.39 11.56
CA ARG A 302 1.58 9.89 12.78
C ARG A 302 1.70 11.40 12.88
N ALA A 303 0.58 12.07 13.10
CA ALA A 303 0.61 13.41 13.68
C ALA A 303 0.67 13.28 15.21
N VAL A 304 1.66 13.91 15.82
CA VAL A 304 1.70 14.09 17.26
C VAL A 304 1.31 15.52 17.55
N GLY A 305 0.72 15.77 18.71
CA GLY A 305 0.38 17.13 19.10
C GLY A 305 1.66 17.94 19.36
N GLU A 306 1.86 18.29 20.62
CA GLU A 306 2.97 19.14 21.03
C GLU A 306 3.73 18.47 22.17
N LEU A 307 5.04 18.33 22.02
CA LEU A 307 5.95 17.97 23.10
C LEU A 307 6.31 19.24 23.86
N VAL A 308 6.17 19.23 25.20
CA VAL A 308 6.40 20.41 26.04
C VAL A 308 7.55 20.13 27.00
N PHE A 309 8.58 20.95 26.93
CA PHE A 309 9.79 20.85 27.76
C PHE A 309 9.89 22.03 28.71
N ARG A 310 9.94 21.76 30.02
CA ARG A 310 9.95 22.80 31.07
C ARG A 310 11.32 23.02 31.70
N ASP A 311 12.15 21.97 31.75
CA ASP A 311 13.41 21.98 32.51
C ASP A 311 14.62 21.68 31.61
N LEU A 312 14.67 22.34 30.44
CA LEU A 312 15.78 22.15 29.49
C LEU A 312 17.11 22.77 29.98
N GLN A 313 17.07 23.64 31.00
CA GLN A 313 18.25 24.33 31.51
C GLN A 313 19.41 23.39 31.85
N GLN A 314 19.11 22.16 32.32
CA GLN A 314 20.11 21.16 32.68
C GLN A 314 21.02 20.73 31.52
N TYR A 315 20.57 20.90 30.27
CA TYR A 315 21.35 20.54 29.09
C TYR A 315 22.24 21.68 28.56
N PHE A 316 22.08 22.89 29.08
CA PHE A 316 22.86 24.09 28.71
C PHE A 316 23.85 24.43 29.83
N THR A 317 24.99 23.75 29.84
CA THR A 317 25.92 23.75 30.99
C THR A 317 26.86 24.95 31.05
N ASP A 318 27.05 25.67 29.94
CA ASP A 318 28.00 26.77 29.80
C ASP A 318 27.38 28.00 29.14
N GLU A 319 28.00 29.16 29.36
CA GLU A 319 27.74 30.35 28.56
C GLU A 319 28.18 30.20 27.10
N GLY A 320 27.56 31.02 26.24
CA GLY A 320 27.89 31.16 24.83
C GLY A 320 26.82 30.59 23.90
N PRO A 321 27.16 30.36 22.63
CA PRO A 321 26.22 29.88 21.62
C PRO A 321 25.92 28.40 21.79
N TRP A 322 24.64 28.05 21.61
CA TRP A 322 24.11 26.70 21.64
C TRP A 322 23.09 26.50 20.52
N THR A 323 22.94 25.27 20.07
CA THR A 323 21.92 24.83 19.13
C THR A 323 21.00 23.83 19.82
N LEU A 324 19.69 23.96 19.57
CA LEU A 324 18.70 22.93 19.81
C LEU A 324 18.12 22.48 18.48
N GLU A 325 18.10 21.17 18.23
CA GLU A 325 17.62 20.56 16.98
C GLU A 325 16.57 19.50 17.28
N VAL A 326 15.56 19.43 16.42
CA VAL A 326 14.61 18.33 16.33
C VAL A 326 15.03 17.46 15.16
N LEU A 327 15.27 16.18 15.39
CA LEU A 327 15.69 15.23 14.36
C LEU A 327 14.67 14.11 14.21
N SER A 328 14.57 13.57 13.00
CA SER A 328 13.82 12.35 12.71
C SER A 328 14.69 11.38 11.94
N GLU A 329 14.81 10.16 12.44
CA GLU A 329 15.39 9.03 11.72
C GLU A 329 14.26 8.23 11.09
N THR A 330 14.31 8.10 9.77
CA THR A 330 13.38 7.32 8.95
C THR A 330 14.16 6.19 8.26
N PRO A 331 13.48 5.26 7.56
CA PRO A 331 14.18 4.27 6.73
C PRO A 331 15.10 4.87 5.65
N PHE A 332 14.93 6.14 5.31
CA PHE A 332 15.74 6.85 4.30
C PHE A 332 16.93 7.62 4.91
N GLY A 333 17.06 7.63 6.23
CA GLY A 333 18.12 8.33 6.97
C GLY A 333 17.59 9.36 7.97
N THR A 334 18.52 10.10 8.56
CA THR A 334 18.24 11.13 9.57
C THR A 334 18.14 12.52 8.93
N GLU A 335 17.11 13.26 9.32
CA GLU A 335 16.87 14.63 8.88
C GLU A 335 16.60 15.58 10.05
N ILE A 336 16.95 16.85 9.87
CA ILE A 336 16.63 17.92 10.82
C ILE A 336 15.25 18.45 10.46
N LEU A 337 14.30 18.35 11.40
CA LEU A 337 12.95 18.86 11.23
C LEU A 337 12.85 20.35 11.56
N ASP A 338 13.60 20.80 12.57
CA ASP A 338 13.75 22.21 12.92
C ASP A 338 15.00 22.43 13.78
N SER A 339 15.50 23.67 13.81
CA SER A 339 16.68 24.06 14.59
C SER A 339 16.57 25.50 15.09
N VAL A 340 17.02 25.76 16.31
CA VAL A 340 17.16 27.11 16.85
C VAL A 340 18.54 27.29 17.47
N GLU A 341 19.21 28.38 17.13
CA GLU A 341 20.45 28.78 17.77
C GLU A 341 20.16 29.84 18.83
N ILE A 342 20.75 29.70 20.01
CA ILE A 342 20.54 30.61 21.14
C ILE A 342 21.86 30.91 21.83
N ASN A 343 21.90 31.99 22.60
CA ASN A 343 23.03 32.36 23.43
C ASN A 343 22.65 32.27 24.92
N ILE A 344 23.44 31.51 25.68
CA ILE A 344 23.31 31.41 27.13
C ILE A 344 24.20 32.46 27.78
N ALA A 345 23.59 33.34 28.57
CA ALA A 345 24.28 34.40 29.29
C ALA A 345 24.00 34.29 30.78
N SER A 346 24.92 33.70 31.54
CA SER A 346 24.81 33.56 32.99
C SER A 346 25.48 34.74 33.71
N GLY A 347 24.88 35.93 33.66
CA GLY A 347 25.43 37.02 34.47
C GLY A 347 24.69 38.35 34.43
N LEU A 348 24.36 38.86 35.62
CA LEU A 348 23.97 40.25 35.81
C LEU A 348 25.23 41.13 35.78
N LYS A 349 25.47 41.90 34.71
CA LYS A 349 26.53 42.94 34.69
C LYS A 349 26.06 44.17 35.48
N LEU A 350 26.25 44.15 36.81
CA LEU A 350 25.99 45.29 37.68
C LEU A 350 27.11 46.33 37.54
N ARG A 351 26.86 47.44 36.84
CA ARG A 351 27.73 48.63 36.87
C ARG A 351 27.25 49.58 37.98
N GLY A 352 27.70 49.34 39.20
CA GLY A 352 27.49 50.29 40.31
C GLY A 352 28.56 51.37 40.30
N SER A 353 28.16 52.65 40.27
CA SER A 353 29.05 53.75 40.70
C SER A 353 28.72 54.07 42.16
N PHE A 354 29.75 54.08 43.01
CA PHE A 354 29.64 54.60 44.37
C PHE A 354 30.12 56.05 44.34
N ASN A 355 29.19 56.99 44.49
CA ASN A 355 29.54 58.35 44.86
C ASN A 355 29.37 58.47 46.38
N SER A 356 30.48 58.37 47.13
CA SER A 356 30.48 58.77 48.53
C SER A 356 30.43 60.30 48.59
N LEU A 357 29.36 60.87 49.15
CA LEU A 357 29.36 62.25 49.60
C LEU A 357 30.20 62.31 50.88
N SER A 358 31.37 62.92 50.81
CA SER A 358 32.11 63.36 52.00
C SER A 358 31.41 64.59 52.59
N GLU A 359 31.05 64.51 53.87
CA GLU A 359 30.53 65.64 54.67
C GLU A 359 31.49 66.82 54.76
#